data_AF-A0A0E0RF20-F1
#
_entry.id   AF-A0A0E0RF20-F1
#
_cell.length_a   1.000
_cell.length_b   1.000
_cell.length_c   1.000
_cell.angle_alpha   90.00
_cell.angle_beta   90.00
_cell.angle_gamma   90.00
#
_symmetry.space_group_name_H-M   'P 1'
#
loop_
_entity.id
_entity.type
_entity.pdbx_description
1 polymer ?
#
loop_
_entity_poly.entity_id
_entity_poly.type
_entity_poly.pdbx_seq_one_letter_code
_entity_poly.pdbx_strand_id
1 'polypeptide(L)'
;MASAVLVFAGRSVATPAISFFVNKAFSYLNKYHKSEGLGDMKKRLKMNIPKIQSVIDVADPDYIKERSEDLDTWLWQLRDAVEKAEDAIDELEYYELKEKQKDLKDSHLGSSFAKMNHKFFQSVKHVKMLGKTSDSPLKRLKKAMEDLDEAAKGVENFLTVVDQITRPNLNIPQRHHSISRYRETGRMLTADRVFGRENEKERIVGWLTSTSSEENEVVMNNNPVPIMSIVGHGGIGKTTLAQLIAKENRIKEHFKTVIWVSVSTNFNAETLISKIIQSVTLSKPSFDTYDALQEHLARTLETIKYLLILDDVWEDKEISEWEKLFASLRTGVYGRKILLTTRMQSVADLASAVMRCERERFPLCGLEETENLELFNHHVFTYPDPQKFEELQEAGEKIARN
;
A
#
# COMPACT_ATOMS: atom_id res chain seq x y z
N MET A 1 6.63 6.41 4.54
CA MET A 1 6.88 5.08 3.94
C MET A 1 5.62 4.23 4.17
N ALA A 2 5.54 2.95 3.76
CA ALA A 2 4.29 2.16 3.91
C ALA A 2 4.58 0.72 4.38
N SER A 3 5.34 0.58 5.46
CA SER A 3 6.03 -0.64 5.85
C SER A 3 5.44 -1.36 7.07
N ALA A 4 4.64 -0.72 7.93
CA ALA A 4 3.99 -1.42 9.05
C ALA A 4 2.86 -2.34 8.56
N VAL A 5 2.13 -1.91 7.52
CA VAL A 5 1.16 -2.75 6.81
C VAL A 5 1.82 -3.97 6.16
N LEU A 6 3.10 -3.85 5.73
CA LEU A 6 3.88 -4.95 5.15
C LEU A 6 4.24 -6.03 6.19
N VAL A 7 4.32 -5.68 7.48
CA VAL A 7 4.63 -6.65 8.55
C VAL A 7 3.55 -7.72 8.71
N PHE A 8 2.30 -7.39 8.41
CA PHE A 8 1.16 -8.30 8.56
C PHE A 8 0.51 -8.65 7.22
N ALA A 9 1.16 -8.33 6.09
CA ALA A 9 0.64 -8.56 4.74
C ALA A 9 1.00 -9.93 4.13
N GLY A 10 1.88 -10.73 4.74
CA GLY A 10 2.18 -12.08 4.26
C GLY A 10 3.39 -12.75 4.90
N ARG A 11 3.45 -14.09 4.77
CA ARG A 11 4.46 -14.99 5.36
C ARG A 11 5.92 -14.69 4.99
N SER A 12 6.18 -13.95 3.91
CA SER A 12 7.54 -13.66 3.42
C SER A 12 8.01 -12.22 3.66
N VAL A 13 7.15 -11.34 4.19
CA VAL A 13 7.39 -9.88 4.18
C VAL A 13 7.59 -9.28 5.58
N ALA A 14 7.18 -9.99 6.64
CA ALA A 14 7.32 -9.50 8.01
C ALA A 14 8.78 -9.31 8.44
N THR A 15 9.66 -10.27 8.13
CA THR A 15 11.08 -10.22 8.47
C THR A 15 11.81 -9.04 7.82
N PRO A 16 11.74 -8.85 6.48
CA PRO A 16 12.34 -7.67 5.84
C PRO A 16 11.79 -6.34 6.39
N ALA A 17 10.49 -6.23 6.63
CA ALA A 17 9.86 -5.00 7.10
C ALA A 17 10.20 -4.66 8.56
N ILE A 18 10.09 -5.60 9.50
CA ILE A 18 10.51 -5.40 10.90
C ILE A 18 12.01 -5.09 10.96
N SER A 19 12.84 -5.82 10.22
CA SER A 19 14.29 -5.59 10.17
C SER A 19 14.62 -4.19 9.64
N PHE A 20 13.91 -3.72 8.62
CA PHE A 20 14.05 -2.38 8.09
C PHE A 20 13.80 -1.32 9.17
N PHE A 21 12.65 -1.40 9.86
CA PHE A 21 12.30 -0.43 10.90
C PHE A 21 13.25 -0.47 12.09
N VAL A 22 13.62 -1.66 12.57
CA VAL A 22 14.61 -1.81 13.63
C VAL A 22 15.90 -1.12 13.20
N ASN A 23 16.45 -1.44 12.03
CA ASN A 23 17.72 -0.83 11.60
C ASN A 23 17.63 0.70 11.47
N LYS A 24 16.53 1.21 10.90
CA LYS A 24 16.32 2.64 10.71
C LYS A 24 16.07 3.37 12.03
N ALA A 25 15.26 2.83 12.93
CA ALA A 25 15.02 3.37 14.27
C ALA A 25 16.32 3.51 15.06
N PHE A 26 17.13 2.45 15.12
CA PHE A 26 18.42 2.49 15.79
C PHE A 26 19.43 3.42 15.11
N SER A 27 19.29 3.72 13.82
CA SER A 27 20.12 4.74 13.15
C SER A 27 19.82 6.15 13.68
N TYR A 28 18.53 6.49 13.87
CA TYR A 28 18.10 7.76 14.47
C TYR A 28 18.44 7.83 15.95
N LEU A 29 18.14 6.77 16.71
CA LEU A 29 18.42 6.72 18.14
C LEU A 29 19.92 6.85 18.41
N ASN A 30 20.79 6.13 17.69
CA ASN A 30 22.25 6.27 17.87
C ASN A 30 22.78 7.66 17.48
N LYS A 31 22.17 8.32 16.49
CA LYS A 31 22.59 9.64 16.00
C LYS A 31 22.24 10.75 16.99
N TYR A 32 21.12 10.65 17.70
CA TYR A 32 20.58 11.75 18.51
C TYR A 32 20.43 11.44 20.01
N HIS A 33 20.50 10.18 20.42
CA HIS A 33 20.31 9.74 21.81
C HIS A 33 21.40 8.72 22.21
N LYS A 34 22.33 9.13 23.06
CA LYS A 34 23.28 8.21 23.69
C LYS A 34 22.65 7.65 24.96
N SER A 35 22.08 6.45 24.89
CA SER A 35 21.57 5.73 26.07
C SER A 35 22.24 4.37 26.21
N GLU A 36 22.57 3.99 27.45
CA GLU A 36 22.99 2.63 27.79
C GLU A 36 21.86 1.61 27.48
N GLY A 37 22.22 0.40 27.08
CA GLY A 37 21.26 -0.69 26.79
C GLY A 37 20.63 -0.72 25.39
N LEU A 38 20.80 0.34 24.58
CA LEU A 38 20.26 0.41 23.22
C LEU A 38 20.89 -0.65 22.28
N GLY A 39 22.19 -0.93 22.46
CA GLY A 39 22.90 -1.97 21.70
C GLY A 39 22.36 -3.38 22.00
N ASP A 40 22.07 -3.67 23.26
CA ASP A 40 21.55 -4.97 23.69
C ASP A 40 20.11 -5.18 23.20
N MET A 41 19.27 -4.14 23.27
CA MET A 41 17.92 -4.15 22.72
C MET A 41 17.94 -4.45 21.21
N LYS A 42 18.80 -3.76 20.44
CA LYS A 42 18.94 -4.02 19.00
C LYS A 42 19.33 -5.46 18.71
N LYS A 43 20.25 -6.02 19.50
CA LYS A 43 20.71 -7.40 19.35
C LYS A 43 19.59 -8.40 19.66
N ARG A 44 18.82 -8.20 20.73
CA ARG A 44 17.67 -9.03 21.08
C ARG A 44 16.58 -9.01 20.01
N LEU A 45 16.19 -7.81 19.57
CA LEU A 45 15.21 -7.65 18.49
C LEU A 45 15.65 -8.41 17.23
N LYS A 46 16.90 -8.25 16.79
CA LYS A 46 17.43 -8.99 15.64
C LYS A 46 17.41 -10.50 15.81
N MET A 47 17.66 -11.00 17.02
CA MET A 47 17.62 -12.44 17.32
C MET A 47 16.20 -13.00 17.31
N ASN A 48 15.20 -12.21 17.69
CA ASN A 48 13.82 -12.65 17.80
C ASN A 48 13.00 -12.43 16.52
N ILE A 49 13.44 -11.59 15.57
CA ILE A 49 12.76 -11.40 14.27
C ILE A 49 12.45 -12.74 13.57
N PRO A 50 13.39 -13.70 13.43
CA PRO A 50 13.07 -14.99 12.79
C PRO A 50 12.02 -15.81 13.56
N LYS A 51 12.02 -15.72 14.90
CA LYS A 51 11.02 -16.40 15.75
C LYS A 51 9.64 -15.77 15.55
N ILE A 52 9.58 -14.44 15.50
CA ILE A 52 8.35 -13.68 15.24
C ILE A 52 7.78 -14.09 13.88
N GLN A 53 8.62 -14.22 12.87
CA GLN A 53 8.21 -14.72 11.55
C GLN A 53 7.60 -16.12 11.63
N SER A 54 8.24 -17.05 12.34
CA SER A 54 7.72 -18.41 12.48
C SER A 54 6.32 -18.44 13.11
N VAL A 55 6.03 -17.56 14.07
CA VAL A 55 4.69 -17.43 14.67
C VAL A 55 3.72 -16.81 13.68
N ILE A 56 4.07 -15.70 13.02
CA ILE A 56 3.24 -15.04 11.99
C ILE A 56 2.91 -15.99 10.83
N ASP A 57 3.83 -16.88 10.45
CA ASP A 57 3.62 -17.82 9.35
C ASP A 57 2.49 -18.82 9.65
N VAL A 58 2.35 -19.21 10.92
CA VAL A 58 1.36 -20.18 11.37
C VAL A 58 0.07 -19.51 11.84
N ALA A 59 0.17 -18.29 12.34
CA ALA A 59 -0.94 -17.53 12.87
C ALA A 59 -1.71 -16.85 11.72
N ASP A 60 -2.95 -17.30 11.47
CA ASP A 60 -3.86 -16.68 10.50
C ASP A 60 -4.57 -15.47 11.17
N PRO A 61 -4.27 -14.21 10.81
CA PRO A 61 -4.75 -13.01 11.52
C PRO A 61 -6.25 -12.99 11.77
N ASP A 62 -7.04 -13.59 10.89
CA ASP A 62 -8.51 -13.57 10.93
C ASP A 62 -9.12 -14.71 11.80
N TYR A 63 -8.31 -15.66 12.30
CA TYR A 63 -8.76 -16.79 13.14
C TYR A 63 -7.98 -16.92 14.46
N ILE A 64 -7.11 -15.96 14.79
CA ILE A 64 -6.27 -16.04 15.99
C ILE A 64 -7.10 -15.88 17.26
N LYS A 65 -8.10 -14.99 17.25
CA LYS A 65 -9.02 -14.81 18.38
C LYS A 65 -9.79 -16.09 18.74
N GLU A 66 -10.07 -16.95 17.75
CA GLU A 66 -10.71 -18.26 17.98
C GLU A 66 -9.74 -19.32 18.55
N ARG A 67 -8.43 -19.11 18.41
CA ARG A 67 -7.39 -20.07 18.82
C ARG A 67 -6.74 -19.73 20.14
N SER A 68 -6.46 -18.45 20.39
CA SER A 68 -5.85 -17.96 21.63
C SER A 68 -5.98 -16.44 21.73
N GLU A 69 -6.66 -15.99 22.78
CA GLU A 69 -6.77 -14.56 23.13
C GLU A 69 -5.40 -13.94 23.45
N ASP A 70 -4.49 -14.73 24.04
CA ASP A 70 -3.11 -14.31 24.33
C ASP A 70 -2.29 -14.09 23.05
N LEU A 71 -2.46 -14.95 22.04
CA LEU A 71 -1.79 -14.81 20.74
C LEU A 71 -2.33 -13.59 19.95
N ASP A 72 -3.64 -13.35 20.01
CA ASP A 72 -4.28 -12.18 19.39
C ASP A 72 -3.72 -10.89 20.00
N THR A 73 -3.73 -10.82 21.33
CA THR A 73 -3.20 -9.69 22.08
C THR A 73 -1.72 -9.43 21.76
N TRP A 74 -0.91 -10.49 21.70
CA TRP A 74 0.50 -10.38 21.37
C TRP A 74 0.75 -9.85 19.94
N LEU A 75 -0.04 -10.27 18.95
CA LEU A 75 0.09 -9.76 17.58
C LEU A 75 -0.32 -8.30 17.46
N TRP A 76 -1.37 -7.89 18.17
CA TRP A 76 -1.74 -6.47 18.26
C TRP A 76 -0.62 -5.63 18.88
N GLN A 77 0.01 -6.10 19.95
CA GLN A 77 1.16 -5.41 20.56
C GLN A 77 2.33 -5.28 19.58
N LEU A 78 2.64 -6.35 18.84
CA LEU A 78 3.67 -6.34 17.82
C LEU A 78 3.35 -5.32 16.72
N ARG A 79 2.08 -5.30 16.26
CA ARG A 79 1.61 -4.39 15.21
C ARG A 79 1.69 -2.94 15.62
N ASP A 80 1.13 -2.61 16.78
CA ASP A 80 1.14 -1.28 17.35
C ASP A 80 2.56 -0.73 17.49
N ALA A 81 3.50 -1.55 17.94
CA ALA A 81 4.88 -1.12 18.12
C ALA A 81 5.57 -0.78 16.78
N VAL A 82 5.29 -1.56 15.73
CA VAL A 82 5.81 -1.30 14.37
C VAL A 82 5.17 -0.05 13.76
N GLU A 83 3.85 0.10 13.85
CA GLU A 83 3.12 1.29 13.34
C GLU A 83 3.62 2.56 14.04
N LYS A 84 3.74 2.56 15.37
CA LYS A 84 4.30 3.69 16.14
C LYS A 84 5.74 4.02 15.76
N ALA A 85 6.54 3.01 15.42
CA ALA A 85 7.91 3.21 14.96
C ALA A 85 7.96 3.83 13.56
N GLU A 86 7.07 3.40 12.65
CA GLU A 86 6.91 3.98 11.32
C GLU A 86 6.54 5.46 11.41
N ASP A 87 5.50 5.80 12.16
CA ASP A 87 5.01 7.17 12.32
C ASP A 87 6.13 8.10 12.81
N ALA A 88 6.88 7.66 13.82
CA ALA A 88 7.97 8.44 14.39
C ALA A 88 9.15 8.61 13.42
N ILE A 89 9.44 7.60 12.59
CA ILE A 89 10.48 7.67 11.55
C ILE A 89 10.05 8.62 10.43
N ASP A 90 8.81 8.52 9.96
CA ASP A 90 8.29 9.36 8.88
C ASP A 90 8.28 10.84 9.31
N GLU A 91 7.92 11.13 10.56
CA GLU A 91 7.99 12.49 11.12
C GLU A 91 9.44 13.02 11.19
N LEU A 92 10.40 12.18 11.59
CA LEU A 92 11.83 12.54 11.60
C LEU A 92 12.36 12.81 10.19
N GLU A 93 11.98 12.01 9.20
CA GLU A 93 12.35 12.19 7.80
C GLU A 93 11.76 13.48 7.22
N TYR A 94 10.51 13.77 7.54
CA TYR A 94 9.86 15.03 7.16
C TYR A 94 10.66 16.24 7.65
N TYR A 95 11.09 16.24 8.92
CA TYR A 95 11.89 17.34 9.46
C TYR A 95 13.29 17.42 8.83
N GLU A 96 13.97 16.29 8.56
CA GLU A 96 15.26 16.29 7.86
C GLU A 96 15.15 16.86 6.43
N LEU A 97 14.06 16.57 5.72
CA LEU A 97 13.80 17.12 4.38
C LEU A 97 13.47 18.62 4.43
N LYS A 98 12.66 19.05 5.39
CA LYS A 98 12.31 20.46 5.61
C LYS A 98 13.52 21.33 5.94
N GLU A 99 14.49 20.78 6.68
CA GLU A 99 15.74 21.47 7.03
C GLU A 99 16.65 21.62 5.81
N LYS A 100 16.85 20.55 5.02
CA LYS A 100 17.59 20.61 3.75
C LYS A 100 17.03 21.64 2.78
N GLN A 101 15.71 21.81 2.75
CA GLN A 101 15.05 22.79 1.89
C GLN A 101 15.28 24.24 2.35
N LYS A 102 15.43 24.49 3.65
CA LYS A 102 15.78 25.82 4.19
C LYS A 102 17.24 26.16 3.90
N ASP A 103 18.15 25.21 4.08
CA ASP A 103 19.58 25.39 3.79
C ASP A 103 19.83 25.70 2.29
N LEU A 104 19.04 25.11 1.39
CA LEU A 104 19.08 25.40 -0.04
C LEU A 104 18.59 26.82 -0.37
N LYS A 105 17.61 27.36 0.35
CA LYS A 105 17.10 28.73 0.16
C LYS A 105 18.04 29.81 0.71
N ASP A 106 18.71 29.53 1.84
CA ASP A 106 19.66 30.49 2.44
C ASP A 106 21.01 30.56 1.70
N SER A 107 21.34 29.56 0.87
CA SER A 107 22.56 29.56 0.05
C SER A 107 22.54 30.48 -1.17
N HIS A 108 21.39 31.07 -1.52
CA HIS A 108 21.25 32.02 -2.64
C HIS A 108 21.49 33.50 -2.25
N LEU A 109 21.80 33.80 -0.99
CA LEU A 109 22.09 35.15 -0.50
C LEU A 109 23.37 35.19 0.35
N GLY A 110 24.50 35.56 -0.26
CA GLY A 110 25.58 36.26 0.45
C GLY A 110 26.92 35.52 0.65
N SER A 111 27.90 35.95 -0.16
CA SER A 111 29.37 36.04 0.00
C SER A 111 30.18 34.95 0.72
N SER A 112 31.22 34.53 0.00
CA SER A 112 32.34 33.68 0.42
C SER A 112 33.18 34.27 1.57
N PHE A 113 33.89 33.37 2.27
CA PHE A 113 34.94 33.60 3.29
C PHE A 113 34.50 33.98 4.72
N ALA A 114 33.88 33.04 5.44
CA ALA A 114 34.09 32.75 6.87
C ALA A 114 32.89 31.96 7.42
N LYS A 115 32.89 30.61 7.38
CA LYS A 115 31.91 29.74 8.09
C LYS A 115 32.22 28.25 7.88
N MET A 116 33.40 27.80 8.31
CA MET A 116 33.71 26.35 8.25
C MET A 116 33.34 25.60 9.54
N ASN A 117 32.95 26.27 10.63
CA ASN A 117 32.57 25.60 11.89
C ASN A 117 31.11 25.80 12.32
N HIS A 118 30.26 26.44 11.50
CA HIS A 118 28.85 26.71 11.85
C HIS A 118 27.83 25.78 11.18
N LYS A 119 28.28 24.92 10.23
CA LYS A 119 27.40 24.06 9.41
C LYS A 119 26.92 22.78 10.10
N PHE A 120 27.60 22.31 11.16
CA PHE A 120 27.20 21.10 11.90
C PHE A 120 26.44 21.39 13.21
N PHE A 121 26.46 22.63 13.71
CA PHE A 121 25.92 22.95 15.03
C PHE A 121 24.47 23.48 15.03
N GLN A 122 23.92 23.91 13.89
CA GLN A 122 22.52 24.36 13.82
C GLN A 122 21.54 23.20 13.61
N SER A 123 21.90 22.20 12.79
CA SER A 123 21.10 20.96 12.58
C SER A 123 20.91 20.14 13.87
N VAL A 124 21.83 20.31 14.82
CA VAL A 124 21.79 19.67 16.13
C VAL A 124 20.90 20.43 17.12
N LYS A 125 20.67 21.74 16.94
CA LYS A 125 19.92 22.55 17.91
C LYS A 125 18.40 22.34 17.83
N HIS A 126 17.79 22.22 16.64
CA HIS A 126 16.34 21.98 16.54
C HIS A 126 15.96 20.54 16.94
N VAL A 127 16.71 19.53 16.49
CA VAL A 127 16.46 18.12 16.88
C VAL A 127 16.79 17.86 18.36
N LYS A 128 17.81 18.50 18.96
CA LYS A 128 18.03 18.46 20.41
C LYS A 128 17.01 19.26 21.21
N MET A 129 16.43 20.34 20.67
CA MET A 129 15.38 21.10 21.35
C MET A 129 14.11 20.24 21.50
N LEU A 130 13.82 19.37 20.53
CA LEU A 130 12.76 18.35 20.64
C LEU A 130 13.06 17.27 21.70
N GLY A 131 14.31 17.05 22.12
CA GLY A 131 14.61 16.12 23.22
C GLY A 131 14.03 16.55 24.58
N LYS A 132 13.65 17.83 24.74
CA LYS A 132 13.24 18.42 26.02
C LYS A 132 11.72 18.51 26.25
N THR A 133 10.89 18.40 25.22
CA THR A 133 9.42 18.31 25.38
C THR A 133 9.01 16.87 25.70
N SER A 134 7.89 16.65 26.40
CA SER A 134 7.47 15.29 26.81
C SER A 134 7.10 14.39 25.63
N ASP A 135 6.74 15.00 24.49
CA ASP A 135 6.26 14.32 23.29
C ASP A 135 7.14 14.67 22.09
N SER A 136 8.21 13.90 21.87
CA SER A 136 9.10 14.13 20.73
C SER A 136 9.24 12.88 19.88
N PRO A 137 9.46 13.02 18.55
CA PRO A 137 9.55 11.87 17.65
C PRO A 137 10.64 10.89 18.09
N LEU A 138 11.76 11.38 18.64
CA LEU A 138 12.82 10.52 19.18
C LEU A 138 12.40 9.76 20.45
N LYS A 139 11.61 10.38 21.34
CA LYS A 139 11.07 9.70 22.53
C LYS A 139 10.00 8.68 22.14
N ARG A 140 9.11 9.02 21.21
CA ARG A 140 8.11 8.11 20.64
C ARG A 140 8.77 6.93 19.93
N LEU A 141 9.81 7.17 19.14
CA LEU A 141 10.60 6.14 18.49
C LEU A 141 11.30 5.22 19.49
N LYS A 142 11.87 5.77 20.57
CA LYS A 142 12.47 4.99 21.65
C LYS A 142 11.42 4.09 22.32
N LYS A 143 10.28 4.66 22.70
CA LYS A 143 9.17 3.92 23.31
C LYS A 143 8.67 2.81 22.38
N ALA A 144 8.51 3.09 21.09
CA ALA A 144 8.11 2.08 20.10
C ALA A 144 9.11 0.90 20.01
N MET A 145 10.42 1.18 20.14
CA MET A 145 11.44 0.12 20.20
C MET A 145 11.42 -0.66 21.53
N GLU A 146 11.07 -0.03 22.64
CA GLU A 146 10.86 -0.69 23.94
C GLU A 146 9.63 -1.61 23.89
N ASP A 147 8.51 -1.11 23.37
CA ASP A 147 7.27 -1.89 23.16
C ASP A 147 7.52 -3.09 22.22
N LEU A 148 8.31 -2.88 21.14
CA LEU A 148 8.68 -3.95 20.22
C LEU A 148 9.61 -4.99 20.87
N ASP A 149 10.57 -4.56 21.71
CA ASP A 149 11.46 -5.48 22.45
C ASP A 149 10.67 -6.31 23.46
N GLU A 150 9.66 -5.72 24.10
CA GLU A 150 8.79 -6.44 25.03
C GLU A 150 7.93 -7.49 24.31
N ALA A 151 7.27 -7.13 23.20
CA ALA A 151 6.56 -8.08 22.36
C ALA A 151 7.51 -9.19 21.86
N ALA A 152 8.74 -8.84 21.47
CA ALA A 152 9.73 -9.80 21.01
C ALA A 152 10.21 -10.77 22.10
N LYS A 153 10.16 -10.41 23.39
CA LYS A 153 10.45 -11.36 24.49
C LYS A 153 9.34 -12.40 24.63
N GLY A 154 8.08 -11.99 24.43
CA GLY A 154 6.91 -12.86 24.52
C GLY A 154 6.80 -13.92 23.42
N VAL A 155 7.54 -13.78 22.32
CA VAL A 155 7.45 -14.68 21.16
C VAL A 155 7.72 -16.16 21.49
N GLU A 156 8.58 -16.43 22.47
CA GLU A 156 8.95 -17.80 22.84
C GLU A 156 7.76 -18.60 23.38
N ASN A 157 6.81 -17.92 24.02
CA ASN A 157 5.59 -18.55 24.54
C ASN A 157 4.70 -19.11 23.42
N PHE A 158 4.83 -18.59 22.20
CA PHE A 158 3.99 -18.94 21.05
C PHE A 158 4.71 -19.86 20.05
N LEU A 159 6.01 -20.10 20.19
CA LEU A 159 6.75 -21.07 19.37
C LEU A 159 6.29 -22.52 19.62
N THR A 160 5.77 -22.81 20.81
CA THR A 160 5.18 -24.13 21.13
C THR A 160 3.88 -24.37 20.37
N VAL A 161 3.10 -23.31 20.11
CA VAL A 161 1.88 -23.35 19.29
C VAL A 161 2.23 -23.61 17.82
N VAL A 162 3.34 -23.03 17.34
CA VAL A 162 3.91 -23.33 16.01
C VAL A 162 4.23 -24.81 15.86
N ASP A 163 4.95 -25.41 16.84
CA ASP A 163 5.35 -26.83 16.83
C ASP A 163 4.15 -27.81 16.90
N GLN A 164 3.06 -27.42 17.56
CA GLN A 164 1.84 -28.24 17.62
C GLN A 164 1.06 -28.23 16.29
N ILE A 165 1.08 -27.12 15.55
CA ILE A 165 0.33 -26.94 14.30
C ILE A 165 1.08 -27.52 13.09
N THR A 166 2.42 -27.59 13.13
CA THR A 166 3.25 -28.16 12.04
C THR A 166 3.44 -29.68 12.11
N ARG A 167 2.85 -30.39 13.09
CA ARG A 167 2.91 -31.86 13.13
C ARG A 167 2.13 -32.48 11.97
N PRO A 168 2.66 -33.50 11.26
CA PRO A 168 2.11 -33.95 9.98
C PRO A 168 0.75 -34.69 10.04
N ASN A 169 0.15 -34.86 11.23
CA ASN A 169 -0.92 -35.84 11.44
C ASN A 169 -2.33 -35.26 11.65
N LEU A 170 -2.57 -34.00 11.30
CA LEU A 170 -3.94 -33.49 11.19
C LEU A 170 -4.19 -33.06 9.75
N ASN A 171 -5.07 -33.80 9.07
CA ASN A 171 -5.67 -33.46 7.78
C ASN A 171 -6.43 -32.13 7.89
N ILE A 172 -5.70 -31.02 7.94
CA ILE A 172 -6.27 -29.68 7.80
C ILE A 172 -6.20 -29.40 6.29
N PRO A 173 -7.34 -29.31 5.59
CA PRO A 173 -7.34 -28.98 4.16
C PRO A 173 -6.58 -27.67 3.98
N GLN A 174 -5.66 -27.64 3.01
CA GLN A 174 -4.78 -26.51 2.70
C GLN A 174 -5.54 -25.18 2.78
N ARG A 175 -5.43 -24.46 3.91
CA ARG A 175 -6.08 -23.15 4.16
C ARG A 175 -5.33 -21.99 3.50
N HIS A 176 -4.62 -22.24 2.39
CA HIS A 176 -3.95 -21.23 1.59
C HIS A 176 -4.93 -20.30 0.83
N HIS A 177 -6.24 -20.53 0.95
CA HIS A 177 -7.32 -19.77 0.30
C HIS A 177 -8.07 -18.78 1.22
N SER A 178 -7.65 -18.60 2.48
CA SER A 178 -8.40 -17.78 3.45
C SER A 178 -7.97 -16.30 3.44
N ILE A 179 -6.66 -16.02 3.52
CA ILE A 179 -6.11 -14.66 3.63
C ILE A 179 -6.40 -13.83 2.35
N SER A 180 -6.44 -14.47 1.17
CA SER A 180 -6.66 -13.74 -0.08
C SER A 180 -8.05 -13.15 -0.22
N ARG A 181 -9.09 -13.73 0.42
CA ARG A 181 -10.49 -13.30 0.28
C ARG A 181 -10.82 -12.03 1.07
N TYR A 182 -10.09 -11.73 2.14
CA TYR A 182 -10.37 -10.56 3.00
C TYR A 182 -9.87 -9.23 2.44
N ARG A 183 -8.93 -9.25 1.49
CA ARG A 183 -8.48 -8.05 0.76
C ARG A 183 -9.14 -7.91 -0.62
N GLU A 184 -10.08 -8.79 -0.97
CA GLU A 184 -10.74 -8.69 -2.26
C GLU A 184 -11.63 -7.44 -2.30
N THR A 185 -11.28 -6.54 -3.20
CA THR A 185 -12.08 -5.38 -3.52
C THR A 185 -13.00 -5.71 -4.68
N GLY A 186 -14.20 -5.14 -4.65
CA GLY A 186 -15.12 -5.19 -5.77
C GLY A 186 -15.27 -3.82 -6.42
N ARG A 187 -15.88 -3.80 -7.61
CA ARG A 187 -16.27 -2.55 -8.29
C ARG A 187 -17.35 -1.73 -7.56
N MET A 188 -18.01 -2.32 -6.56
CA MET A 188 -19.06 -1.64 -5.80
C MET A 188 -18.46 -0.78 -4.70
N LEU A 189 -18.74 0.51 -4.76
CA LEU A 189 -18.41 1.47 -3.73
C LEU A 189 -19.17 1.16 -2.44
N THR A 190 -18.44 1.05 -1.34
CA THR A 190 -18.99 0.82 0.02
C THR A 190 -19.25 2.11 0.77
N ALA A 191 -18.52 3.19 0.44
CA ALA A 191 -18.74 4.51 1.02
C ALA A 191 -20.07 5.09 0.54
N ASP A 192 -20.78 5.73 1.46
CA ASP A 192 -22.02 6.48 1.18
C ASP A 192 -21.73 7.81 0.48
N ARG A 193 -20.57 8.41 0.77
CA ARG A 193 -20.11 9.66 0.15
C ARG A 193 -18.60 9.64 -0.06
N VAL A 194 -18.14 10.28 -1.14
CA VAL A 194 -16.71 10.50 -1.42
C VAL A 194 -16.47 12.01 -1.57
N PHE A 195 -15.37 12.49 -0.99
CA PHE A 195 -15.02 13.90 -0.91
C PHE A 195 -13.73 14.17 -1.70
N GLY A 196 -13.66 15.33 -2.34
CA GLY A 196 -12.43 15.89 -2.91
C GLY A 196 -11.70 15.07 -3.98
N ARG A 197 -12.41 14.19 -4.69
CA ARG A 197 -11.82 13.34 -5.74
C ARG A 197 -12.34 13.62 -7.15
N GLU A 198 -13.12 14.68 -7.31
CA GLU A 198 -13.79 14.99 -8.58
C GLU A 198 -12.78 15.39 -9.66
N ASN A 199 -11.81 16.24 -9.32
CA ASN A 199 -10.79 16.69 -10.26
C ASN A 199 -9.92 15.54 -10.78
N GLU A 200 -9.47 14.64 -9.90
CA GLU A 200 -8.70 13.47 -10.30
C GLU A 200 -9.55 12.50 -11.12
N LYS A 201 -10.81 12.28 -10.74
CA LYS A 201 -11.75 11.46 -11.52
C LYS A 201 -11.91 12.02 -12.93
N GLU A 202 -12.18 13.31 -13.10
CA GLU A 202 -12.37 13.94 -14.41
C GLU A 202 -11.14 13.79 -15.31
N ARG A 203 -9.94 13.98 -14.76
CA ARG A 203 -8.68 13.82 -15.52
C ARG A 203 -8.48 12.38 -16.00
N ILE A 204 -8.70 11.41 -15.12
CA ILE A 204 -8.54 10.00 -15.45
C ILE A 204 -9.62 9.55 -16.44
N VAL A 205 -10.87 9.97 -16.27
CA VAL A 205 -11.96 9.68 -17.23
C VAL A 205 -11.67 10.30 -18.59
N GLY A 206 -11.17 11.53 -18.64
CA GLY A 206 -10.75 12.18 -19.88
C GLY A 206 -9.66 11.38 -20.61
N TRP A 207 -8.64 10.91 -19.89
CA TRP A 207 -7.61 10.04 -20.47
C TRP A 207 -8.17 8.69 -20.90
N LEU A 208 -9.06 8.07 -20.12
CA LEU A 208 -9.63 6.76 -20.45
C LEU A 208 -10.51 6.83 -21.70
N THR A 209 -11.25 7.92 -21.87
CA THR A 209 -12.18 8.10 -23.00
C THR A 209 -11.55 8.77 -24.23
N SER A 210 -10.28 9.17 -24.16
CA SER A 210 -9.57 9.70 -25.34
C SER A 210 -9.39 8.60 -26.39
N THR A 211 -9.85 8.89 -27.62
CA THR A 211 -9.63 8.05 -28.80
C THR A 211 -8.29 8.42 -29.42
N SER A 212 -7.37 7.45 -29.58
CA SER A 212 -6.16 7.67 -30.37
C SER A 212 -6.51 7.68 -31.85
N SER A 213 -5.72 8.40 -32.66
CA SER A 213 -5.85 8.44 -34.12
C SER A 213 -5.64 7.09 -34.82
N GLU A 214 -5.19 6.07 -34.07
CA GLU A 214 -4.91 4.70 -34.54
C GLU A 214 -6.15 3.80 -34.60
N GLU A 215 -7.32 4.25 -34.12
CA GLU A 215 -8.57 3.47 -34.21
C GLU A 215 -9.00 3.17 -35.68
N ASN A 216 -8.37 3.81 -36.68
CA ASN A 216 -8.67 3.66 -38.10
C ASN A 216 -7.73 2.73 -38.89
N GLU A 217 -6.71 2.12 -38.28
CA GLU A 217 -5.78 1.22 -38.98
C GLU A 217 -5.92 -0.24 -38.52
N VAL A 218 -6.44 -1.09 -39.41
CA VAL A 218 -6.45 -2.56 -39.24
C VAL A 218 -5.00 -3.06 -39.39
N VAL A 219 -4.31 -3.29 -38.27
CA VAL A 219 -2.93 -3.81 -38.28
C VAL A 219 -2.76 -4.90 -37.21
N MET A 220 -1.82 -5.80 -37.52
CA MET A 220 -1.56 -7.14 -37.00
C MET A 220 -1.24 -7.28 -35.51
N ASN A 221 -1.40 -8.52 -35.03
CA ASN A 221 -1.13 -9.08 -33.70
C ASN A 221 0.19 -8.62 -33.02
N ASN A 222 0.20 -7.51 -32.27
CA ASN A 222 1.01 -7.31 -31.04
C ASN A 222 0.78 -5.92 -30.38
N ASN A 223 -0.44 -5.41 -30.30
CA ASN A 223 -0.62 -4.00 -29.88
C ASN A 223 -0.40 -3.78 -28.39
N PRO A 224 0.37 -2.75 -28.00
CA PRO A 224 0.45 -2.34 -26.61
C PRO A 224 -0.93 -1.84 -26.16
N VAL A 225 -1.36 -2.27 -24.97
CA VAL A 225 -2.59 -1.77 -24.35
C VAL A 225 -2.19 -0.62 -23.43
N PRO A 226 -2.68 0.62 -23.63
CA PRO A 226 -2.32 1.73 -22.75
C PRO A 226 -2.67 1.43 -21.29
N ILE A 227 -1.72 1.71 -20.39
CA ILE A 227 -1.87 1.50 -18.95
C ILE A 227 -1.70 2.84 -18.23
N MET A 228 -2.70 3.24 -17.44
CA MET A 228 -2.56 4.31 -16.46
C MET A 228 -2.47 3.72 -15.05
N SER A 229 -1.48 4.15 -14.28
CA SER A 229 -1.27 3.67 -12.91
C SER A 229 -1.55 4.76 -11.88
N ILE A 230 -2.57 4.59 -11.05
CA ILE A 230 -2.83 5.43 -9.87
C ILE A 230 -1.87 5.00 -8.75
N VAL A 231 -0.94 5.88 -8.38
CA VAL A 231 0.10 5.59 -7.39
C VAL A 231 -0.05 6.48 -6.17
N GLY A 232 -0.01 5.91 -4.97
CA GLY A 232 -0.13 6.70 -3.75
C GLY A 232 -0.10 5.86 -2.48
N HIS A 233 0.06 6.51 -1.33
CA HIS A 233 0.20 5.85 -0.03
C HIS A 233 -1.02 4.96 0.35
N GLY A 234 -0.83 4.10 1.35
CA GLY A 234 -1.94 3.32 1.91
C GLY A 234 -3.05 4.22 2.43
N GLY A 235 -4.32 3.80 2.33
CA GLY A 235 -5.46 4.56 2.84
C GLY A 235 -5.86 5.82 2.05
N ILE A 236 -5.05 6.25 1.07
CA ILE A 236 -5.28 7.52 0.35
C ILE A 236 -6.52 7.55 -0.58
N GLY A 237 -7.22 6.43 -0.74
CA GLY A 237 -8.46 6.35 -1.54
C GLY A 237 -8.28 5.95 -3.01
N LYS A 238 -7.17 5.30 -3.40
CA LYS A 238 -6.95 4.82 -4.78
C LYS A 238 -8.05 3.89 -5.29
N THR A 239 -8.37 2.87 -4.51
CA THR A 239 -9.45 1.92 -4.81
C THR A 239 -10.79 2.65 -4.92
N THR A 240 -11.09 3.55 -3.99
CA THR A 240 -12.31 4.38 -4.01
C THR A 240 -12.40 5.21 -5.29
N LEU A 241 -11.31 5.85 -5.71
CA LEU A 241 -11.26 6.61 -6.97
C LEU A 241 -11.48 5.70 -8.18
N ALA A 242 -10.85 4.53 -8.24
CA ALA A 242 -11.07 3.56 -9.31
C ALA A 242 -12.53 3.06 -9.35
N GLN A 243 -13.17 2.86 -8.19
CA GLN A 243 -14.59 2.49 -8.12
C GLN A 243 -15.51 3.64 -8.60
N LEU A 244 -15.18 4.90 -8.30
CA LEU A 244 -15.91 6.06 -8.84
C LEU A 244 -15.83 6.10 -10.37
N ILE A 245 -14.63 5.94 -10.91
CA ILE A 245 -14.39 5.89 -12.36
C ILE A 245 -15.17 4.75 -13.01
N ALA A 246 -15.15 3.55 -12.42
CA ALA A 246 -15.88 2.39 -12.94
C ALA A 246 -17.41 2.61 -12.99
N LYS A 247 -17.95 3.50 -12.15
CA LYS A 247 -19.38 3.84 -12.12
C LYS A 247 -19.77 5.00 -13.05
N GLU A 248 -18.80 5.77 -13.53
CA GLU A 248 -19.00 6.95 -14.37
C GLU A 248 -19.71 6.59 -15.69
N ASN A 249 -20.69 7.38 -16.10
CA ASN A 249 -21.49 7.09 -17.29
C ASN A 249 -20.65 7.13 -18.57
N ARG A 250 -19.75 8.11 -18.70
CA ARG A 250 -18.82 8.21 -19.85
C ARG A 250 -17.96 6.95 -20.01
N ILE A 251 -17.57 6.31 -18.91
CA ILE A 251 -16.81 5.04 -18.95
C ILE A 251 -17.70 3.91 -19.44
N LYS A 252 -18.94 3.82 -18.95
CA LYS A 252 -19.91 2.79 -19.39
C LYS A 252 -20.35 2.94 -20.84
N GLU A 253 -20.40 4.17 -21.35
CA GLU A 253 -20.71 4.47 -22.74
C GLU A 253 -19.53 4.19 -23.67
N HIS A 254 -18.30 4.47 -23.21
CA HIS A 254 -17.09 4.30 -24.01
C HIS A 254 -16.59 2.85 -24.07
N PHE A 255 -16.72 2.10 -22.97
CA PHE A 255 -16.28 0.71 -22.89
C PHE A 255 -17.48 -0.23 -22.79
N LYS A 256 -17.50 -1.27 -23.63
CA LYS A 256 -18.55 -2.30 -23.61
C LYS A 256 -18.58 -3.07 -22.29
N THR A 257 -17.41 -3.20 -21.64
CA THR A 257 -17.28 -3.92 -20.37
C THR A 257 -16.19 -3.26 -19.50
N VAL A 258 -16.45 -3.21 -18.19
CA VAL A 258 -15.47 -2.86 -17.16
C VAL A 258 -15.18 -4.12 -16.33
N ILE A 259 -13.94 -4.58 -16.39
CA ILE A 259 -13.44 -5.77 -15.72
C ILE A 259 -12.72 -5.34 -14.45
N TRP A 260 -13.09 -5.90 -13.30
CA TRP A 260 -12.46 -5.58 -12.03
C TRP A 260 -11.75 -6.81 -11.48
N VAL A 261 -10.46 -6.70 -11.23
CA VAL A 261 -9.66 -7.77 -10.62
C VAL A 261 -8.89 -7.18 -9.45
N SER A 262 -9.25 -7.61 -8.24
CA SER A 262 -8.45 -7.40 -7.06
C SER A 262 -7.27 -8.39 -7.06
N VAL A 263 -6.06 -7.84 -7.02
CA VAL A 263 -4.82 -8.61 -7.05
C VAL A 263 -4.47 -9.00 -5.61
N SER A 264 -4.50 -10.30 -5.33
CA SER A 264 -4.09 -10.84 -4.04
C SER A 264 -2.58 -10.68 -3.83
N THR A 265 -2.13 -10.90 -2.60
CA THR A 265 -0.71 -10.85 -2.20
C THR A 265 0.22 -11.74 -3.04
N ASN A 266 -0.31 -12.77 -3.71
CA ASN A 266 0.43 -13.55 -4.69
C ASN A 266 0.02 -13.12 -6.11
N PHE A 267 0.95 -12.52 -6.87
CA PHE A 267 0.76 -12.18 -8.27
C PHE A 267 1.07 -13.40 -9.13
N ASN A 268 0.02 -14.05 -9.64
CA ASN A 268 0.14 -15.25 -10.47
C ASN A 268 -0.71 -15.09 -11.74
N ALA A 269 -0.08 -15.20 -12.90
CA ALA A 269 -0.71 -14.92 -14.19
C ALA A 269 -1.93 -15.80 -14.45
N GLU A 270 -1.84 -17.11 -14.17
CA GLU A 270 -2.94 -18.06 -14.37
C GLU A 270 -4.17 -17.71 -13.51
N THR A 271 -3.93 -17.39 -12.23
CA THR A 271 -4.99 -16.97 -11.31
C THR A 271 -5.63 -15.65 -11.75
N LEU A 272 -4.83 -14.69 -12.21
CA LEU A 272 -5.34 -13.40 -12.69
C LEU A 272 -6.15 -13.56 -13.98
N ILE A 273 -5.68 -14.36 -14.93
CA ILE A 273 -6.42 -14.67 -16.16
C ILE A 273 -7.76 -15.34 -15.82
N SER A 274 -7.75 -16.30 -14.89
CA SER A 274 -8.97 -16.95 -14.40
C SER A 274 -9.96 -15.94 -13.80
N LYS A 275 -9.46 -15.00 -12.97
CA LYS A 275 -10.28 -13.90 -12.40
C LYS A 275 -10.83 -12.96 -13.48
N ILE A 276 -10.06 -12.63 -14.51
CA ILE A 276 -10.51 -11.80 -15.65
C ILE A 276 -11.66 -12.50 -16.38
N ILE A 277 -11.48 -13.77 -16.76
CA ILE A 277 -12.53 -14.55 -17.43
C ILE A 277 -13.78 -14.64 -16.56
N GLN A 278 -13.61 -14.91 -15.26
CA GLN A 278 -14.72 -15.00 -14.32
C GLN A 278 -15.46 -13.66 -14.17
N SER A 279 -14.75 -12.53 -14.19
CA SER A 279 -15.36 -11.20 -14.13
C SER A 279 -16.21 -10.89 -15.37
N VAL A 280 -15.83 -11.41 -16.54
CA VAL A 280 -16.55 -11.20 -17.81
C VAL A 280 -17.71 -12.19 -17.99
N THR A 281 -17.46 -13.47 -17.74
CA THR A 281 -18.43 -14.55 -18.02
C THR A 281 -19.33 -14.86 -16.83
N LEU A 282 -19.01 -14.34 -15.64
CA LEU A 282 -19.64 -14.68 -14.36
C LEU A 282 -19.53 -16.18 -14.00
N SER A 283 -18.64 -16.90 -14.66
CA SER A 283 -18.42 -18.33 -14.46
C SER A 283 -16.93 -18.59 -14.22
N LYS A 284 -16.61 -19.46 -13.25
CA LYS A 284 -15.23 -19.83 -13.00
C LYS A 284 -14.74 -20.73 -14.14
N PRO A 285 -13.69 -20.36 -14.88
CA PRO A 285 -13.15 -21.21 -15.92
C PRO A 285 -12.49 -22.44 -15.30
N SER A 286 -12.62 -23.58 -15.97
CA SER A 286 -11.96 -24.84 -15.60
C SER A 286 -11.21 -25.34 -16.83
N PHE A 287 -9.89 -25.15 -16.84
CA PHE A 287 -9.01 -25.60 -17.91
C PHE A 287 -7.82 -26.33 -17.29
N ASP A 288 -7.41 -27.44 -17.91
CA ASP A 288 -6.33 -28.29 -17.42
C ASP A 288 -4.94 -27.78 -17.83
N THR A 289 -4.88 -26.84 -18.78
CA THR A 289 -3.63 -26.27 -19.29
C THR A 289 -3.68 -24.74 -19.34
N TYR A 290 -2.53 -24.14 -19.09
CA TYR A 290 -2.35 -22.68 -19.19
C TYR A 290 -2.64 -22.17 -20.61
N ASP A 291 -2.24 -22.91 -21.64
CA ASP A 291 -2.47 -22.56 -23.04
C ASP A 291 -3.98 -22.45 -23.37
N ALA A 292 -4.78 -23.43 -22.94
CA ALA A 292 -6.24 -23.40 -23.13
C ALA A 292 -6.89 -22.22 -22.39
N LEU A 293 -6.38 -21.89 -21.19
CA LEU A 293 -6.84 -20.74 -20.42
C LEU A 293 -6.53 -19.41 -21.15
N GLN A 294 -5.33 -19.27 -21.72
CA GLN A 294 -4.94 -18.09 -22.50
C GLN A 294 -5.78 -17.95 -23.77
N GLU A 295 -5.97 -19.04 -24.52
CA GLU A 295 -6.77 -19.03 -25.75
C GLU A 295 -8.23 -18.64 -25.43
N HIS A 296 -8.77 -19.14 -24.32
CA HIS A 296 -10.13 -18.79 -23.90
C HIS A 296 -10.26 -17.31 -23.55
N LEU A 297 -9.28 -16.73 -22.82
CA LEU A 297 -9.27 -15.29 -22.55
C LEU A 297 -9.22 -14.48 -23.84
N ALA A 298 -8.31 -14.83 -24.75
CA ALA A 298 -8.13 -14.15 -26.02
C ALA A 298 -9.44 -14.11 -26.82
N ARG A 299 -10.12 -15.26 -26.99
CA ARG A 299 -11.42 -15.34 -27.67
C ARG A 299 -12.52 -14.56 -26.94
N THR A 300 -12.53 -14.59 -25.61
CA THR A 300 -13.52 -13.88 -24.79
C THR A 300 -13.44 -12.37 -24.99
N LEU A 301 -12.23 -11.82 -25.15
CA LEU A 301 -11.98 -10.38 -25.23
C LEU A 301 -11.72 -9.87 -26.65
N GLU A 302 -11.58 -10.76 -27.64
CA GLU A 302 -11.15 -10.46 -29.01
C GLU A 302 -11.89 -9.26 -29.63
N THR A 303 -13.21 -9.21 -29.45
CA THR A 303 -14.09 -8.21 -30.07
C THR A 303 -14.63 -7.17 -29.08
N ILE A 304 -14.10 -7.13 -27.86
CA ILE A 304 -14.63 -6.28 -26.77
C ILE A 304 -13.69 -5.12 -26.49
N LYS A 305 -14.19 -3.90 -26.65
CA LYS A 305 -13.55 -2.70 -26.09
C LYS A 305 -13.82 -2.66 -24.59
N TYR A 306 -12.81 -3.00 -23.78
CA TYR A 306 -12.92 -3.10 -22.33
C TYR A 306 -11.98 -2.14 -21.59
N LEU A 307 -12.37 -1.83 -20.35
CA LEU A 307 -11.48 -1.27 -19.33
C LEU A 307 -11.17 -2.37 -18.33
N LEU A 308 -9.88 -2.71 -18.16
CA LEU A 308 -9.42 -3.64 -17.13
C LEU A 308 -8.87 -2.85 -15.94
N ILE A 309 -9.46 -3.04 -14.77
CA ILE A 309 -9.01 -2.46 -13.52
C ILE A 309 -8.27 -3.53 -12.71
N LEU A 310 -6.96 -3.36 -12.55
CA LEU A 310 -6.11 -4.16 -11.68
C LEU A 310 -5.92 -3.40 -10.36
N ASP A 311 -6.63 -3.82 -9.32
CA ASP A 311 -6.66 -3.11 -8.05
C ASP A 311 -5.68 -3.72 -7.03
N ASP A 312 -4.97 -2.82 -6.32
CA ASP A 312 -3.99 -3.04 -5.26
C ASP A 312 -2.85 -4.00 -5.67
N VAL A 313 -2.09 -3.62 -6.69
CA VAL A 313 -0.96 -4.42 -7.22
C VAL A 313 0.36 -4.09 -6.52
N TRP A 314 1.13 -5.12 -6.16
CA TRP A 314 2.39 -4.99 -5.38
C TRP A 314 3.61 -5.64 -6.06
N GLU A 315 3.45 -6.36 -7.18
CA GLU A 315 4.52 -7.16 -7.79
C GLU A 315 5.42 -6.31 -8.69
N ASP A 316 6.70 -6.16 -8.31
CA ASP A 316 7.71 -5.37 -9.02
C ASP A 316 8.99 -6.14 -9.39
N LYS A 317 9.00 -7.48 -9.29
CA LYS A 317 10.18 -8.32 -9.51
C LYS A 317 9.95 -9.42 -10.54
N GLU A 318 8.80 -10.09 -10.48
CA GLU A 318 8.48 -11.25 -11.31
C GLU A 318 8.04 -10.83 -12.73
N ILE A 319 8.99 -10.36 -13.53
CA ILE A 319 8.78 -9.92 -14.92
C ILE A 319 8.05 -11.00 -15.74
N SER A 320 8.40 -12.28 -15.53
CA SER A 320 7.83 -13.39 -16.29
C SER A 320 6.33 -13.57 -16.07
N GLU A 321 5.81 -13.28 -14.88
CA GLU A 321 4.38 -13.35 -14.59
C GLU A 321 3.61 -12.19 -15.25
N TRP A 322 4.20 -10.99 -15.27
CA TRP A 322 3.67 -9.85 -16.03
C TRP A 322 3.64 -10.13 -17.53
N GLU A 323 4.71 -10.70 -18.08
CA GLU A 323 4.79 -11.06 -19.51
C GLU A 323 3.72 -12.07 -19.89
N LYS A 324 3.53 -13.10 -19.07
CA LYS A 324 2.47 -14.12 -19.24
C LYS A 324 1.07 -13.51 -19.22
N LEU A 325 0.78 -12.67 -18.24
CA LEU A 325 -0.52 -11.98 -18.14
C LEU A 325 -0.76 -11.10 -19.37
N PHE A 326 0.19 -10.24 -19.71
CA PHE A 326 0.03 -9.25 -20.78
C PHE A 326 0.09 -9.86 -22.18
N ALA A 327 0.81 -10.96 -22.40
CA ALA A 327 0.74 -11.71 -23.65
C ALA A 327 -0.71 -12.08 -24.01
N SER A 328 -1.51 -12.42 -23.00
CA SER A 328 -2.93 -12.79 -23.16
C SER A 328 -3.85 -11.59 -23.42
N LEU A 329 -3.39 -10.35 -23.19
CA LEU A 329 -4.18 -9.12 -23.32
C LEU A 329 -3.83 -8.29 -24.56
N ARG A 330 -2.70 -8.58 -25.24
CA ARG A 330 -2.27 -7.84 -26.45
C ARG A 330 -3.11 -8.14 -27.69
N THR A 331 -3.87 -9.24 -27.69
CA THR A 331 -4.75 -9.64 -28.80
C THR A 331 -6.14 -9.03 -28.62
N GLY A 332 -6.72 -8.44 -29.67
CA GLY A 332 -8.11 -7.91 -29.68
C GLY A 332 -8.26 -6.54 -30.35
N VAL A 333 -9.44 -5.93 -30.21
CA VAL A 333 -9.81 -4.63 -30.82
C VAL A 333 -9.03 -3.42 -30.31
N TYR A 334 -9.02 -2.30 -31.03
CA TYR A 334 -8.45 -1.04 -30.50
C TYR A 334 -9.31 -0.41 -29.39
N GLY A 335 -8.73 0.51 -28.64
CA GLY A 335 -9.43 1.31 -27.63
C GLY A 335 -9.59 0.65 -26.26
N ARG A 336 -9.00 -0.53 -26.03
CA ARG A 336 -8.92 -1.14 -24.70
C ARG A 336 -7.88 -0.41 -23.85
N LYS A 337 -8.13 -0.29 -22.56
CA LYS A 337 -7.20 0.36 -21.61
C LYS A 337 -7.13 -0.40 -20.29
N ILE A 338 -6.01 -0.25 -19.60
CA ILE A 338 -5.81 -0.79 -18.25
C ILE A 338 -5.68 0.38 -17.27
N LEU A 339 -6.41 0.29 -16.16
CA LEU A 339 -6.22 1.14 -15.00
C LEU A 339 -5.65 0.29 -13.87
N LEU A 340 -4.51 0.68 -13.34
CA LEU A 340 -3.83 -0.03 -12.27
C LEU A 340 -3.81 0.83 -11.01
N THR A 341 -4.07 0.26 -9.83
CA THR A 341 -3.84 0.95 -8.56
C THR A 341 -2.69 0.29 -7.80
N THR A 342 -1.77 1.09 -7.27
CA THR A 342 -0.62 0.56 -6.51
C THR A 342 -0.09 1.59 -5.52
N ARG A 343 0.66 1.12 -4.53
CA ARG A 343 1.46 1.98 -3.64
C ARG A 343 2.86 2.25 -4.19
N MET A 344 3.29 1.48 -5.18
CA MET A 344 4.69 1.37 -5.59
C MET A 344 4.89 1.92 -7.00
N GLN A 345 5.75 2.92 -7.15
CA GLN A 345 6.11 3.44 -8.47
C GLN A 345 6.81 2.39 -9.33
N SER A 346 7.58 1.48 -8.72
CA SER A 346 8.25 0.36 -9.41
C SER A 346 7.27 -0.58 -10.10
N VAL A 347 6.12 -0.86 -9.49
CA VAL A 347 5.05 -1.66 -10.09
C VAL A 347 4.48 -0.97 -11.34
N ALA A 348 4.17 0.33 -11.23
CA ALA A 348 3.67 1.11 -12.36
C ALA A 348 4.65 1.13 -13.55
N ASP A 349 5.94 1.24 -13.23
CA ASP A 349 7.02 1.22 -14.21
C ASP A 349 7.19 -0.13 -14.88
N LEU A 350 7.19 -1.18 -14.09
CA LEU A 350 7.30 -2.54 -14.60
C LEU A 350 6.11 -2.85 -15.51
N ALA A 351 4.88 -2.54 -15.09
CA ALA A 351 3.70 -2.76 -15.91
C ALA A 351 3.78 -2.02 -17.26
N SER A 352 4.14 -0.75 -17.26
CA SER A 352 4.27 0.03 -18.50
C SER A 352 5.37 -0.51 -19.40
N ALA A 353 6.53 -0.88 -18.83
CA ALA A 353 7.67 -1.42 -19.56
C ALA A 353 7.35 -2.78 -20.19
N VAL A 354 6.73 -3.70 -19.44
CA VAL A 354 6.35 -5.02 -19.96
C VAL A 354 5.24 -4.89 -21.00
N MET A 355 4.27 -4.00 -20.81
CA MET A 355 3.22 -3.75 -21.82
C MET A 355 3.74 -3.03 -23.07
N ARG A 356 4.94 -2.42 -22.98
CA ARG A 356 5.58 -1.63 -24.04
C ARG A 356 4.76 -0.39 -24.41
N CYS A 357 4.20 0.27 -23.39
CA CYS A 357 3.45 1.52 -23.55
C CYS A 357 4.15 2.69 -22.84
N GLU A 358 3.67 3.90 -23.11
CA GLU A 358 4.13 5.08 -22.39
C GLU A 358 3.85 4.98 -20.89
N ARG A 359 4.70 5.63 -20.09
CA ARG A 359 4.58 5.64 -18.63
C ARG A 359 3.56 6.67 -18.20
N GLU A 360 2.32 6.23 -18.03
CA GLU A 360 1.21 7.08 -17.56
C GLU A 360 0.98 6.85 -16.06
N ARG A 361 1.66 7.65 -15.23
CA ARG A 361 1.52 7.60 -13.77
C ARG A 361 0.64 8.74 -13.28
N PHE A 362 -0.36 8.40 -12.47
CA PHE A 362 -1.23 9.36 -11.81
C PHE A 362 -0.96 9.35 -10.29
N PRO A 363 -0.12 10.25 -9.76
CA PRO A 363 0.12 10.33 -8.33
C PRO A 363 -1.14 10.83 -7.60
N LEU A 364 -1.67 10.02 -6.68
CA LEU A 364 -2.80 10.40 -5.84
C LEU A 364 -2.28 10.92 -4.49
N CYS A 365 -2.53 12.20 -4.25
CA CYS A 365 -2.11 12.92 -3.05
C CYS A 365 -3.22 12.93 -1.98
N GLY A 366 -2.88 13.47 -0.81
CA GLY A 366 -3.87 13.80 0.22
C GLY A 366 -4.94 14.76 -0.32
N LEU A 367 -6.10 14.77 0.34
CA LEU A 367 -7.16 15.73 0.08
C LEU A 367 -6.72 17.14 0.46
N GLU A 368 -7.38 18.14 -0.10
CA GLU A 368 -7.21 19.51 0.40
C GLU A 368 -7.76 19.64 1.83
N GLU A 369 -7.27 20.63 2.58
CA GLU A 369 -7.59 20.79 4.02
C GLU A 369 -9.10 20.88 4.26
N THR A 370 -9.80 21.62 3.41
CA THR A 370 -11.26 21.79 3.48
C THR A 370 -11.99 20.47 3.22
N GLU A 371 -11.56 19.71 2.22
CA GLU A 371 -12.15 18.41 1.85
C GLU A 371 -11.86 17.33 2.90
N ASN A 372 -10.67 17.37 3.51
CA ASN A 372 -10.31 16.47 4.61
C ASN A 372 -11.15 16.78 5.86
N LEU A 373 -11.39 18.06 6.16
CA LEU A 373 -12.26 18.48 7.24
C LEU A 373 -13.72 18.05 6.99
N GLU A 374 -14.21 18.16 5.75
CA GLU A 374 -15.54 17.65 5.38
C GLU A 374 -15.65 16.14 5.57
N LEU A 375 -14.65 15.38 5.12
CA LEU A 375 -14.57 13.94 5.32
C LEU A 375 -14.58 13.58 6.81
N PHE A 376 -13.76 14.26 7.61
CA PHE A 376 -13.70 14.07 9.06
C PHE A 376 -15.06 14.33 9.71
N ASN A 377 -15.67 15.48 9.41
CA ASN A 377 -16.96 15.86 9.98
C ASN A 377 -18.09 14.90 9.60
N HIS A 378 -18.07 14.38 8.37
CA HIS A 378 -19.04 13.37 7.91
C HIS A 378 -18.98 12.09 8.76
N HIS A 379 -17.77 11.63 9.08
CA HIS A 379 -17.59 10.41 9.88
C HIS A 379 -17.78 10.62 11.39
N VAL A 380 -17.48 11.81 11.92
CA VAL A 380 -17.61 12.09 13.35
C VAL A 380 -19.03 12.51 13.75
N PHE A 381 -19.71 13.31 12.92
CA PHE A 381 -20.99 13.92 13.26
C PHE A 381 -22.17 13.30 12.51
N THR A 382 -22.13 11.99 12.29
CA THR A 382 -23.11 11.28 11.45
C THR A 382 -24.55 11.47 11.94
N TYR A 383 -24.76 11.68 13.25
CA TYR A 383 -25.94 12.26 13.91
C TYR A 383 -25.51 12.62 15.35
N PRO A 384 -25.31 13.90 15.76
CA PRO A 384 -26.15 15.09 15.54
C PRO A 384 -25.42 16.30 14.91
N ASP A 385 -26.16 17.39 14.68
CA ASP A 385 -25.70 18.69 14.14
C ASP A 385 -24.32 19.16 14.70
N PRO A 386 -23.30 19.39 13.85
CA PRO A 386 -21.97 19.87 14.26
C PRO A 386 -22.03 21.13 15.13
N GLN A 387 -23.04 21.97 14.93
CA GLN A 387 -23.24 23.20 15.72
C GLN A 387 -23.52 22.94 17.21
N LYS A 388 -23.86 21.70 17.60
CA LYS A 388 -24.07 21.33 19.00
C LYS A 388 -22.78 21.00 19.76
N PHE A 389 -21.63 20.96 19.07
CA PHE A 389 -20.34 20.59 19.65
C PHE A 389 -19.23 21.58 19.26
N GLU A 390 -19.47 22.88 19.44
CA GLU A 390 -18.47 23.94 19.17
C GLU A 390 -17.11 23.65 19.83
N GLU A 391 -17.09 23.06 21.03
CA GLU A 391 -15.86 22.69 21.75
C GLU A 391 -15.05 21.57 21.06
N LEU A 392 -15.71 20.66 20.33
CA LEU A 392 -15.06 19.58 19.60
C LEU A 392 -14.65 20.00 18.18
N GLN A 393 -15.20 21.10 17.67
CA GLN A 393 -14.90 21.60 16.34
C GLN A 393 -13.43 22.05 16.24
N GLU A 394 -12.93 22.79 17.23
CA GLU A 394 -11.52 23.24 17.25
C GLU A 394 -10.55 22.06 17.35
N ALA A 395 -10.91 21.02 18.11
CA ALA A 395 -10.12 19.79 18.21
C ALA A 395 -10.16 18.99 16.89
N GLY A 396 -11.33 18.87 16.26
CA GLY A 396 -11.52 18.22 14.96
C GLY A 396 -10.75 18.90 13.84
N GLU A 397 -10.77 20.23 13.78
CA GLU A 397 -9.98 21.00 12.83
C GLU A 397 -8.47 20.78 13.02
N LYS A 398 -7.99 20.73 14.27
CA LYS A 398 -6.59 20.41 14.56
C LYS A 398 -6.22 18.98 14.17
N ILE A 399 -7.14 18.02 14.30
CA ILE A 399 -6.92 16.63 13.88
C ILE A 399 -6.89 16.53 12.35
N ALA A 400 -7.82 17.17 11.64
CA ALA A 400 -7.92 17.10 10.18
C ALA A 400 -6.81 17.87 9.43
N ARG A 401 -6.14 18.81 10.10
CA ARG A 401 -4.99 19.57 9.57
C ARG A 401 -3.66 18.80 9.61
N ASN A 402 -3.55 17.78 10.46
CA ASN A 402 -2.37 16.91 10.55
C ASN A 402 -2.49 15.74 9.58
#